data_AF-A0A932E5W0-F1
#
_entry.id   AF-A0A932E5W0-F1
#
_cell.length_a   1.000
_cell.length_b   1.000
_cell.length_c   1.000
_cell.angle_alpha   90.00
_cell.angle_beta   90.00
_cell.angle_gamma   90.00
#
_symmetry.space_group_name_H-M   'P 1'
#
loop_
_entity.id
_entity.type
_entity.pdbx_description
1 polymer ?
#
loop_
_entity_poly.entity_id
_entity_poly.type
_entity_poly.pdbx_seq_one_letter_code
_entity_poly.pdbx_strand_id
1 'polypeptide(L)'
;MPDMPDPPPKSYGFKERAFKRDNALTSAQPPVPTAKQLAMMAGPVVRSGPVAGPKPGDPNDVYAVLHQNRAVERRFGKDEVEIREIKSRRVREFWLLLVGGNLAIIGGVFLSGINVITVIFGLAGLIIFSLGVTWVMWQVMDRY
;
A
#
# COMPACT_ATOMS: atom_id res chain seq x y z
N MET A 1 -16.95 -14.45 -39.16
CA MET A 1 -15.55 -14.67 -38.79
C MET A 1 -15.54 -15.78 -37.76
N PRO A 2 -14.74 -16.85 -37.91
CA PRO A 2 -14.66 -17.90 -36.90
C PRO A 2 -13.96 -17.35 -35.65
N ASP A 3 -14.61 -17.51 -34.50
CA ASP A 3 -14.11 -17.06 -33.20
C ASP A 3 -12.86 -17.87 -32.83
N MET A 4 -11.75 -17.18 -32.56
CA MET A 4 -10.54 -17.85 -32.07
C MET A 4 -10.81 -18.41 -30.67
N PRO A 5 -10.36 -19.65 -30.37
CA PRO A 5 -10.53 -20.22 -29.04
C PRO A 5 -9.75 -19.41 -28.01
N ASP A 6 -10.41 -19.08 -26.90
CA ASP A 6 -9.80 -18.34 -25.79
C ASP A 6 -8.57 -19.09 -25.23
N PRO A 7 -7.48 -18.38 -24.91
CA PRO A 7 -6.29 -19.00 -24.36
C PRO A 7 -6.58 -19.59 -22.97
N PRO A 8 -5.91 -20.70 -22.60
CA PRO A 8 -6.13 -21.35 -21.31
C PRO A 8 -5.76 -20.43 -20.14
N PRO A 9 -6.48 -20.54 -19.00
CA PRO A 9 -6.29 -19.67 -17.85
C PRO A 9 -4.88 -19.84 -17.25
N LYS A 10 -4.18 -18.72 -17.05
CA LYS A 10 -2.86 -18.70 -16.40
C LYS A 10 -3.01 -18.92 -14.90
N SER A 11 -2.44 -20.02 -14.39
CA SER A 11 -2.34 -20.26 -12.95
C SER A 11 -1.19 -19.44 -12.35
N TYR A 12 -1.51 -18.43 -11.55
CA TYR A 12 -0.52 -17.69 -10.77
C TYR A 12 -0.42 -18.31 -9.37
N GLY A 13 0.66 -19.07 -9.13
CA GLY A 13 0.99 -19.55 -7.79
C GLY A 13 1.71 -18.47 -6.98
N PHE A 14 1.45 -18.41 -5.68
CA PHE A 14 2.27 -17.60 -4.77
C PHE A 14 3.70 -18.15 -4.80
N LYS A 15 4.66 -17.29 -5.16
CA LYS A 15 6.08 -17.59 -5.03
C LYS A 15 6.35 -17.90 -3.54
N GLU A 16 6.82 -19.10 -3.24
CA GLU A 16 7.08 -19.51 -1.85
C GLU A 16 8.03 -18.50 -1.19
N ARG A 17 7.59 -17.88 -0.10
CA ARG A 17 8.34 -16.84 0.64
C ARG A 17 9.44 -17.44 1.52
N ALA A 18 10.08 -18.53 1.10
CA ALA A 18 11.30 -18.99 1.73
C ALA A 18 12.44 -18.09 1.22
N PHE A 19 12.69 -16.97 1.91
CA PHE A 19 13.90 -16.19 1.69
C PHE A 19 15.11 -17.08 1.99
N LYS A 20 15.76 -17.58 0.94
CA LYS A 20 17.04 -18.28 1.06
C LYS A 20 18.06 -17.28 1.58
N ARG A 21 18.37 -17.35 2.88
CA ARG A 21 19.42 -16.54 3.50
C ARG A 21 20.76 -17.15 3.11
N ASP A 22 21.25 -16.83 1.92
CA ASP A 22 22.59 -17.26 1.47
C ASP A 22 23.72 -16.63 2.33
N ASN A 23 23.39 -15.62 3.16
CA ASN A 23 24.29 -14.99 4.13
C ASN A 23 24.02 -15.44 5.57
N ALA A 24 23.74 -16.73 5.82
CA ALA A 24 23.81 -17.25 7.18
C ALA A 24 25.28 -17.30 7.61
N LEU A 25 25.63 -16.65 8.72
CA LEU A 25 26.93 -16.79 9.38
C LEU A 25 27.13 -18.28 9.71
N THR A 26 27.90 -18.96 8.86
CA THR A 26 28.34 -20.33 9.14
C THR A 26 29.34 -20.23 10.27
N SER A 27 29.25 -21.13 11.26
CA SER A 27 30.11 -21.18 12.46
C SER A 27 31.62 -21.33 12.19
N ALA A 28 32.02 -21.36 10.91
CA ALA A 28 33.40 -21.42 10.44
C ALA A 28 33.95 -20.07 9.95
N GLN A 29 33.18 -18.98 9.99
CA GLN A 29 33.71 -17.65 9.63
C GLN A 29 34.56 -17.06 10.75
N PRO A 30 35.72 -16.45 10.44
CA PRO A 30 36.52 -15.74 11.43
C PRO A 30 35.69 -14.63 12.09
N PRO A 31 35.92 -14.34 13.38
CA PRO A 31 35.14 -13.34 14.10
C PRO A 31 35.19 -12.00 13.37
N VAL A 32 34.01 -11.42 13.11
CA VAL A 32 33.89 -10.11 12.49
C VAL A 32 34.67 -9.10 13.36
N PRO A 33 35.60 -8.32 12.79
CA PRO A 33 36.44 -7.42 13.57
C PRO A 33 35.57 -6.41 14.30
N THR A 34 35.79 -6.28 15.61
CA THR A 34 35.04 -5.32 16.44
C THR A 34 35.28 -3.91 15.91
N ALA A 35 34.32 -2.99 16.09
CA ALA A 35 34.44 -1.59 15.66
C ALA A 35 35.78 -0.94 16.10
N LYS A 36 36.32 -1.34 17.26
CA LYS A 36 37.62 -0.91 17.78
C LYS A 36 38.81 -1.39 16.92
N GLN A 37 38.76 -2.62 16.40
CA GLN A 37 39.79 -3.16 15.51
C GLN A 37 39.75 -2.51 14.13
N LEU A 38 38.54 -2.23 13.62
CA LEU A 38 38.37 -1.46 12.38
C LEU A 38 38.94 -0.04 12.51
N ALA A 39 38.70 0.62 13.64
CA ALA A 39 39.25 1.95 13.91
C ALA A 39 40.79 1.95 14.00
N MET A 40 41.40 0.88 14.52
CA MET A 40 42.86 0.74 14.59
C MET A 40 43.48 0.45 13.22
N MET A 41 42.80 -0.31 12.35
CA MET A 41 43.25 -0.58 10.97
C MET A 41 43.11 0.64 10.05
N ALA A 42 42.16 1.54 10.31
CA ALA A 42 41.87 2.70 9.47
C ALA A 42 42.97 3.78 9.45
N GLY A 43 43.98 3.69 10.32
CA GLY A 43 45.08 4.66 10.38
C GLY A 43 44.65 6.04 10.89
N PRO A 44 45.59 7.01 11.00
CA PRO A 44 45.27 8.36 11.44
C PRO A 44 44.33 9.05 10.45
N VAL A 45 43.17 9.48 10.94
CA VAL A 45 42.18 10.25 10.16
C VAL A 45 42.81 11.59 9.79
N VAL A 46 43.35 11.69 8.58
CA VAL A 46 43.72 12.98 7.99
C VAL A 46 42.41 13.74 7.77
N ARG A 47 42.18 14.80 8.55
CA ARG A 47 41.10 15.76 8.25
C ARG A 47 41.39 16.33 6.86
N SER A 48 40.75 15.79 5.84
CA SER A 48 40.65 16.43 4.54
C SER A 48 40.06 17.83 4.77
N GLY A 49 40.80 18.85 4.35
CA GLY A 49 40.40 20.25 4.47
C GLY A 49 39.06 20.53 3.78
N PRO A 50 38.53 21.77 3.90
CA PRO A 50 37.24 22.12 3.32
C PRO A 50 37.22 21.74 1.84
N VAL A 51 36.30 20.82 1.50
CA VAL A 51 36.11 20.34 0.13
C VAL A 51 35.75 21.55 -0.71
N ALA A 52 36.68 21.97 -1.57
CA ALA A 52 36.41 22.99 -2.57
C ALA A 52 35.17 22.56 -3.36
N GLY A 53 34.24 23.49 -3.58
CA GLY A 53 32.96 23.23 -4.25
C GLY A 53 33.11 22.50 -5.58
N PRO A 54 32.00 21.93 -6.10
CA PRO A 54 32.00 21.04 -7.24
C PRO A 54 32.77 21.65 -8.42
N LYS A 55 33.82 20.96 -8.86
CA LYS A 55 34.62 21.37 -10.01
C LYS A 55 33.86 20.99 -11.29
N PRO A 56 33.72 21.90 -12.27
CA PRO A 56 33.10 21.57 -13.54
C PRO A 56 33.89 20.44 -14.22
N GLY A 57 33.23 19.31 -14.48
CA GLY A 57 33.84 18.11 -15.07
C GLY A 57 34.24 17.02 -14.09
N ASP A 58 33.89 17.14 -12.80
CA ASP A 58 34.05 16.04 -11.85
C ASP A 58 33.10 14.88 -12.21
N PRO A 59 33.63 13.68 -12.55
CA PRO A 59 32.80 12.51 -12.85
C PRO A 59 31.94 12.06 -11.65
N ASN A 60 32.21 12.57 -10.45
CA ASN A 60 31.43 12.30 -9.24
C ASN A 60 30.51 13.46 -8.83
N ASP A 61 30.20 14.39 -9.75
CA ASP A 61 29.21 15.44 -9.51
C ASP A 61 27.80 14.83 -9.39
N VAL A 62 27.38 14.62 -8.13
CA VAL A 62 26.07 14.08 -7.77
C VAL A 62 24.93 14.90 -8.39
N TYR A 63 25.10 16.22 -8.55
CA TYR A 63 24.07 17.06 -9.16
C TYR A 63 23.91 16.77 -10.66
N ALA A 64 25.02 16.59 -11.38
CA ALA A 64 24.98 16.21 -12.80
C ALA A 64 24.30 14.85 -12.99
N VAL A 65 24.62 13.86 -12.15
CA VAL A 65 24.01 12.53 -12.19
C VAL A 65 22.51 12.59 -11.89
N LEU A 66 22.08 13.36 -10.90
CA LEU A 66 20.65 13.54 -10.58
C LEU A 66 19.88 14.23 -11.72
N HIS A 67 20.47 15.26 -12.34
CA HIS A 67 19.88 15.92 -13.49
C HIS A 67 19.73 14.99 -14.69
N GLN A 68 20.74 14.15 -14.94
CA GLN A 68 20.69 13.14 -15.99
C GLN A 68 19.61 12.08 -15.73
N ASN A 69 19.50 11.57 -14.49
CA ASN A 69 18.47 10.62 -14.10
C ASN A 69 17.06 11.21 -14.29
N ARG A 70 16.85 12.46 -13.87
CA ARG A 70 15.56 13.15 -14.06
C ARG A 70 15.24 13.36 -15.54
N ALA A 71 16.23 13.64 -16.38
CA ALA A 71 16.04 13.74 -17.83
C ALA A 71 15.67 12.39 -18.47
N VAL A 72 16.22 11.29 -17.95
CA VAL A 72 15.90 9.92 -18.36
C VAL A 72 14.49 9.53 -17.90
N GLU A 73 14.11 9.83 -16.66
CA GLU A 73 12.77 9.57 -16.10
C GLU A 73 11.66 10.26 -16.92
N ARG A 74 11.88 11.53 -17.31
CA ARG A 74 10.98 12.27 -18.20
C ARG A 74 10.78 11.62 -19.57
N ARG A 75 11.84 11.04 -20.15
CA ARG A 75 11.76 10.34 -21.46
C ARG A 75 10.98 9.03 -21.37
N PHE A 76 11.00 8.38 -20.20
CA PHE A 76 10.28 7.13 -19.96
C PHE A 76 8.85 7.33 -19.44
N GLY A 77 8.36 8.57 -19.31
CA GLY A 77 7.00 8.86 -18.88
C GLY A 77 6.67 8.39 -17.46
N LYS A 78 7.68 8.09 -16.64
CA LYS A 78 7.50 7.61 -15.26
C LYS A 78 7.13 8.73 -14.28
N ASP A 79 7.26 9.98 -14.71
CA ASP A 79 6.81 11.16 -13.96
C ASP A 79 5.28 11.30 -13.98
N GLU A 80 4.61 10.64 -14.92
CA GLU A 80 3.16 10.61 -15.02
C GLU A 80 2.63 9.40 -14.26
N VAL A 81 2.70 9.49 -12.93
CA VAL A 81 1.91 8.60 -12.08
C VAL A 81 0.46 8.96 -12.35
N GLU A 82 -0.16 8.30 -13.35
CA GLU A 82 -1.61 8.28 -13.48
C GLU A 82 -2.16 7.81 -12.14
N ILE A 83 -2.63 8.75 -11.31
CA ILE A 83 -3.48 8.44 -10.17
C ILE A 83 -4.78 7.93 -10.80
N ARG A 84 -4.78 6.68 -11.24
CA ARG A 84 -6.01 6.00 -11.61
C ARG A 84 -6.81 5.94 -10.33
N GLU A 85 -7.91 6.69 -10.29
CA GLU A 85 -8.94 6.48 -9.27
C GLU A 85 -9.39 5.02 -9.41
N ILE A 86 -8.84 4.16 -8.56
CA ILE A 86 -9.31 2.80 -8.42
C ILE A 86 -10.72 2.95 -7.86
N LYS A 87 -11.71 2.89 -8.75
CA LYS A 87 -13.13 3.02 -8.44
C LYS A 87 -13.44 2.04 -7.31
N SER A 88 -13.60 2.58 -6.11
CA SER A 88 -13.60 1.83 -4.86
C SER A 88 -14.81 0.89 -4.84
N ARG A 89 -14.57 -0.38 -5.18
CA ARG A 89 -15.56 -1.46 -5.06
C ARG A 89 -16.20 -1.49 -3.66
N ARG A 90 -15.43 -1.05 -2.66
CA ARG A 90 -15.82 -0.94 -1.25
C ARG A 90 -16.94 0.08 -1.02
N VAL A 91 -16.93 1.22 -1.70
CA VAL A 91 -18.01 2.23 -1.62
C VAL A 91 -19.32 1.65 -2.15
N ARG A 92 -19.27 0.87 -3.23
CA ARG A 92 -20.46 0.21 -3.78
C ARG A 92 -21.04 -0.81 -2.81
N GLU A 93 -20.19 -1.64 -2.21
CA GLU A 93 -20.60 -2.65 -1.22
C GLU A 93 -21.19 -2.00 0.03
N PHE A 94 -20.61 -0.89 0.51
CA PHE A 94 -21.16 -0.09 1.60
C PHE A 94 -22.57 0.42 1.28
N TRP A 95 -22.77 1.04 0.11
CA TRP A 95 -24.08 1.54 -0.28
C TRP A 95 -25.12 0.42 -0.43
N LEU A 96 -24.73 -0.73 -0.97
CA LEU A 96 -25.61 -1.89 -1.06
C LEU A 96 -26.05 -2.39 0.32
N LEU A 97 -25.13 -2.44 1.29
CA LEU A 97 -25.41 -2.91 2.64
C LEU A 97 -26.28 -1.91 3.41
N LEU A 98 -25.97 -0.61 3.30
CA LEU A 98 -26.72 0.47 3.94
C LEU A 98 -28.16 0.55 3.41
N VAL A 99 -28.32 0.61 2.08
CA VAL A 99 -29.63 0.71 1.44
C VAL A 99 -30.41 -0.59 1.62
N GLY A 100 -29.76 -1.74 1.42
CA GLY A 100 -30.39 -3.05 1.58
C GLY A 100 -30.89 -3.31 3.00
N GLY A 101 -30.08 -3.00 4.02
CA GLY A 101 -30.48 -3.16 5.41
C GLY A 101 -31.59 -2.20 5.83
N ASN A 102 -31.54 -0.94 5.42
CA ASN A 102 -32.61 0.02 5.71
C ASN A 102 -33.93 -0.38 5.02
N LEU A 103 -33.88 -0.85 3.77
CA LEU A 103 -35.06 -1.39 3.09
C LEU A 103 -35.63 -2.63 3.80
N ALA A 104 -34.77 -3.52 4.31
CA ALA A 104 -35.22 -4.68 5.08
C ALA A 104 -35.93 -4.27 6.38
N ILE A 105 -35.42 -3.27 7.10
CA ILE A 105 -36.04 -2.74 8.33
C ILE A 105 -37.40 -2.11 8.00
N ILE A 106 -37.46 -1.24 6.99
CA ILE A 106 -38.71 -0.57 6.57
C ILE A 106 -39.73 -1.62 6.10
N GLY A 107 -39.30 -2.60 5.32
CA GLY A 107 -40.14 -3.71 4.88
C GLY A 107 -40.67 -4.55 6.04
N GLY A 108 -39.83 -4.82 7.04
CA GLY A 108 -40.22 -5.50 8.28
C GLY A 108 -41.28 -4.72 9.07
N VAL A 109 -41.13 -3.41 9.22
CA VAL A 109 -42.13 -2.54 9.85
C VAL A 109 -43.45 -2.57 9.08
N PHE A 110 -43.39 -2.53 7.75
CA PHE A 110 -44.59 -2.57 6.91
C PHE A 110 -45.32 -3.91 7.02
N LEU A 111 -44.59 -5.03 7.00
CA LEU A 111 -45.15 -6.38 7.12
C LEU A 111 -45.72 -6.66 8.52
N SER A 112 -45.11 -6.11 9.57
CA SER A 112 -45.60 -6.24 10.95
C SER A 112 -46.81 -5.35 11.25
N GLY A 113 -47.20 -4.48 10.33
CA GLY A 113 -48.26 -3.50 10.51
C GLY A 113 -47.77 -2.17 11.09
N ILE A 114 -48.43 -1.08 10.69
CA ILE A 114 -48.10 0.29 11.07
C ILE A 114 -48.71 0.59 12.45
N ASN A 115 -48.01 0.13 13.50
CA ASN A 115 -48.31 0.45 14.88
C ASN A 115 -47.30 1.48 15.40
N VAL A 116 -47.71 2.35 16.32
CA VAL A 116 -46.81 3.36 16.90
C VAL A 116 -45.54 2.71 17.48
N ILE A 117 -45.70 1.57 18.16
CA ILE A 117 -44.60 0.80 18.73
C ILE A 117 -43.66 0.29 17.62
N THR A 118 -44.19 -0.34 16.57
CA THR A 118 -43.36 -0.89 15.49
C THR A 118 -42.64 0.20 14.71
N VAL A 119 -43.26 1.37 14.54
CA VAL A 119 -42.63 2.55 13.93
C VAL A 119 -41.48 3.08 14.79
N ILE A 120 -41.66 3.22 16.10
CA ILE A 120 -40.58 3.70 17.01
C ILE A 120 -39.41 2.72 17.00
N PHE A 121 -39.67 1.42 17.15
CA PHE A 121 -38.61 0.39 17.11
C PHE A 121 -37.94 0.32 15.74
N GLY A 122 -38.70 0.46 14.65
CA GLY A 122 -38.17 0.53 13.29
C GLY A 122 -37.22 1.71 13.10
N LEU A 123 -37.61 2.90 13.58
CA LEU A 123 -36.81 4.12 13.46
C LEU A 123 -35.54 4.04 14.32
N ALA A 124 -35.64 3.53 15.55
CA ALA A 124 -34.48 3.27 16.40
C ALA A 124 -33.52 2.26 15.76
N GLY A 125 -34.06 1.16 15.21
CA GLY A 125 -33.30 0.17 14.47
C GLY A 125 -32.57 0.76 13.26
N LEU A 126 -33.22 1.66 12.52
CA LEU A 126 -32.66 2.33 11.34
C LEU A 126 -31.46 3.23 11.73
N ILE A 127 -31.58 3.98 12.83
CA ILE A 127 -30.50 4.81 13.38
C ILE A 127 -29.33 3.93 13.83
N ILE A 128 -29.59 2.92 14.67
CA ILE A 128 -28.54 2.04 15.21
C ILE A 128 -27.85 1.28 14.09
N PHE A 129 -28.58 0.75 13.12
CA PHE A 129 -28.03 0.07 11.96
C PHE A 129 -27.15 1.00 11.14
N SER A 130 -27.64 2.20 10.80
CA SER A 130 -26.88 3.16 9.98
C SER A 130 -25.59 3.60 10.69
N LEU A 131 -25.64 3.88 11.99
CA LEU A 131 -24.46 4.19 12.79
C LEU A 131 -23.50 3.01 12.89
N GLY A 132 -24.00 1.80 13.11
CA GLY A 132 -23.20 0.59 13.19
C GLY A 132 -22.47 0.27 11.89
N VAL A 133 -23.16 0.33 10.75
CA VAL A 133 -22.55 0.13 9.43
C VAL A 133 -21.51 1.21 9.14
N THR A 134 -21.81 2.47 9.45
CA THR A 134 -20.87 3.59 9.28
C THR A 134 -19.64 3.42 10.18
N TRP A 135 -19.83 2.99 11.42
CA TRP A 135 -18.73 2.73 12.36
C TRP A 135 -17.84 1.57 11.90
N VAL A 136 -18.43 0.46 11.45
CA VAL A 136 -17.68 -0.69 10.90
C VAL A 136 -16.90 -0.28 9.65
N MET A 137 -17.52 0.49 8.76
CA MET A 137 -16.86 1.05 7.58
C MET A 137 -15.61 1.85 7.97
N TRP A 138 -15.73 2.73 8.97
CA TRP A 138 -14.62 3.58 9.40
C TRP A 138 -13.53 2.79 10.16
N GLN A 139 -13.90 1.89 11.07
CA GLN A 139 -12.90 1.13 11.83
C GLN A 139 -12.19 0.05 11.03
N VAL A 140 -12.95 -0.67 10.19
CA VAL A 140 -12.40 -1.82 9.46
C VAL A 140 -11.73 -1.34 8.18
N MET A 141 -12.35 -0.44 7.40
CA MET A 141 -11.77 -0.09 6.10
C MET A 141 -10.70 0.98 6.12
N ASP A 142 -10.61 1.81 7.17
CA ASP A 142 -9.54 2.83 7.25
C ASP A 142 -8.17 2.20 7.57
N ARG A 143 -8.14 0.95 8.06
CA ARG A 143 -6.91 0.22 8.38
C ARG A 143 -6.34 -0.64 7.24
N TYR A 144 -6.96 -0.67 6.05
CA TYR A 144 -6.56 -1.53 4.92
C TYR A 144 -6.47 -0.77 3.59
#